data_AF-A0A7L2JRF0-F1
#
_entry.id   AF-A0A7L2JRF0-F1
#
_cell.length_a   1.000
_cell.length_b   1.000
_cell.length_c   1.000
_cell.angle_alpha   90.00
_cell.angle_beta   90.00
_cell.angle_gamma   90.00
#
_symmetry.space_group_name_H-M   'P 1'
#
loop_
_entity.id
_entity.type
_entity.pdbx_description
1 polymer ?
#
loop_
_entity_poly.entity_id
_entity_poly.type
_entity_poly.pdbx_seq_one_letter_code
_entity_poly.pdbx_strand_id
1 'polypeptide(L)'
;EDLGVRHRLWVYSGRRGVHCWVCDDAVRKWSPALRAAAVEYLSLVKVGARGARNPLSTPDPVEGGFMKVWASPHPGEGGFMGVWAPCELGTGGFVGVWTPPDPGAALTPPAQHREPLQVEFPRKKDSGQRWELLRSRLERTRGRAATAGPCYADWEVMLQFCFPRLDINVSKGLNHLLKSPFSVHPKTG
;
A
#
# COMPACT_ATOMS: atom_id res chain seq x y z
N GLU A 1 3.33 3.84 16.99
CA GLU A 1 2.59 4.23 18.20
C GLU A 1 1.68 3.09 18.63
N ASP A 2 0.88 2.54 17.71
CA ASP A 2 -0.08 1.45 17.93
C ASP A 2 0.47 0.24 18.70
N LEU A 3 1.64 -0.26 18.33
CA LEU A 3 2.26 -1.43 18.97
C LEU A 3 3.10 -1.08 20.21
N GLY A 4 3.20 0.20 20.58
CA GLY A 4 4.01 0.66 21.72
C GLY A 4 5.52 0.43 21.62
N VAL A 5 6.02 -0.03 20.46
CA VAL A 5 7.46 -0.29 20.24
C VAL A 5 8.27 1.01 20.25
N ARG A 6 9.48 0.98 20.79
CA ARG A 6 10.34 2.18 20.92
C ARG A 6 11.66 2.04 20.17
N HIS A 7 12.27 0.86 20.22
CA HIS A 7 13.63 0.65 19.70
C HIS A 7 13.56 0.02 18.31
N ARG A 8 13.59 0.86 17.28
CA ARG A 8 13.53 0.45 15.87
C ARG A 8 14.81 0.84 15.14
N LEU A 9 15.42 -0.10 14.45
CA LEU A 9 16.57 0.12 13.59
C LEU A 9 16.24 -0.29 12.15
N TRP A 10 16.18 0.67 11.25
CA TRP A 10 16.02 0.44 9.81
C TRP A 10 17.39 0.36 9.14
N VAL A 11 17.59 -0.68 8.33
CA VAL A 11 18.87 -0.97 7.68
C VAL A 11 18.65 -1.22 6.21
N TYR A 12 19.43 -0.56 5.35
CA TYR A 12 19.45 -0.87 3.92
C TYR A 12 19.92 -2.30 3.66
N SER A 13 19.19 -3.05 2.85
CA SER A 13 19.52 -4.46 2.50
C SER A 13 20.84 -4.61 1.73
N GLY A 14 21.37 -3.51 1.19
CA GLY A 14 22.50 -3.47 0.27
C GLY A 14 22.11 -3.50 -1.21
N ARG A 15 20.83 -3.63 -1.57
CA ARG A 15 20.40 -3.63 -2.98
C ARG A 15 19.12 -2.86 -3.30
N ARG A 16 17.96 -3.33 -2.82
CA ARG A 16 16.65 -2.82 -3.29
C ARG A 16 15.53 -2.88 -2.25
N GLY A 17 15.91 -2.92 -0.99
CA GLY A 17 14.97 -3.05 0.12
C GLY A 17 15.60 -2.62 1.43
N VAL A 18 14.79 -2.62 2.47
CA VAL A 18 15.17 -2.25 3.84
C VAL A 18 14.69 -3.34 4.80
N HIS A 19 15.43 -3.52 5.89
CA HIS A 19 15.07 -4.38 7.00
C HIS A 19 14.77 -3.52 8.23
N CYS A 20 13.81 -3.93 9.05
CA CYS A 20 13.53 -3.31 10.34
C CYS A 20 13.83 -4.30 11.46
N TRP A 21 14.67 -3.89 12.41
CA TRP A 21 14.93 -4.60 13.65
C TRP A 21 14.19 -3.89 14.78
N VAL A 22 13.31 -4.61 15.47
CA VAL A 22 12.63 -4.12 16.67
C VAL A 22 13.27 -4.77 17.90
N CYS A 23 13.90 -3.96 18.74
CA CYS A 23 14.83 -4.42 19.77
C CYS A 23 14.29 -4.30 21.20
N ASP A 24 13.03 -3.86 21.37
CA ASP A 24 12.38 -3.78 22.68
C ASP A 24 12.38 -5.14 23.41
N ASP A 25 12.71 -5.15 24.70
CA ASP A 25 12.81 -6.36 25.53
C ASP A 25 11.55 -7.23 25.49
N ALA A 26 10.39 -6.58 25.50
CA ALA A 26 9.11 -7.27 25.40
C ALA A 26 8.92 -7.92 24.01
N VAL A 27 9.27 -7.21 22.93
CA VAL A 27 9.12 -7.68 21.55
C VAL A 27 10.06 -8.85 21.25
N ARG A 28 11.29 -8.81 21.79
CA ARG A 28 12.24 -9.92 21.66
C ARG A 28 11.68 -11.24 22.21
N LYS A 29 10.79 -11.18 23.21
CA LYS A 29 10.13 -12.32 23.85
C LYS A 29 8.78 -12.72 23.23
N TRP A 30 8.31 -12.02 22.19
CA TRP A 30 7.04 -12.36 21.55
C TRP A 30 7.05 -13.76 20.95
N SER A 31 5.94 -14.47 21.16
CA SER A 31 5.67 -15.77 20.55
C SER A 31 5.51 -15.65 19.03
N PRO A 32 5.68 -16.75 18.27
CA PRO A 32 5.40 -16.75 16.84
C PRO A 32 3.99 -16.27 16.48
N ALA A 33 2.99 -16.57 17.33
CA ALA A 33 1.62 -16.12 17.15
C ALA A 33 1.48 -14.59 17.28
N LEU A 34 2.10 -13.98 18.30
CA LEU A 34 2.09 -12.52 18.45
C LEU A 34 2.82 -11.81 17.30
N ARG A 35 3.92 -12.39 16.82
CA ARG A 35 4.65 -11.88 15.66
C ARG A 35 3.80 -11.93 14.40
N ALA A 36 3.11 -13.05 14.15
CA ALA A 36 2.18 -13.19 13.03
C ALA A 36 1.04 -12.16 13.12
N ALA A 37 0.40 -12.03 14.28
CA ALA A 37 -0.67 -11.05 14.51
C ALA A 37 -0.20 -9.61 14.28
N ALA A 38 1.03 -9.26 14.69
CA ALA A 38 1.60 -7.95 14.42
C ALA A 38 1.84 -7.70 12.92
N VAL A 39 2.30 -8.71 12.17
CA VAL A 39 2.42 -8.58 10.70
C VAL A 39 1.06 -8.46 10.04
N GLU A 40 0.07 -9.25 10.46
CA GLU A 40 -1.29 -9.19 9.94
C GLU A 40 -1.91 -7.81 10.19
N TYR A 41 -1.76 -7.26 11.39
CA TYR A 41 -2.20 -5.90 11.74
C TYR A 41 -1.58 -4.85 10.81
N LEU A 42 -0.30 -4.98 10.48
CA LEU A 42 0.44 -4.04 9.63
C LEU A 42 0.23 -4.29 8.12
N SER A 43 -0.44 -5.36 7.71
CA SER A 43 -0.55 -5.78 6.31
C SER A 43 -1.92 -5.44 5.71
N LEU A 44 -2.03 -4.31 5.02
CA LEU A 44 -3.23 -3.97 4.25
C LEU A 44 -3.23 -4.59 2.84
N VAL A 45 -2.07 -5.04 2.37
CA VAL A 45 -1.90 -5.69 1.06
C VAL A 45 -1.23 -7.05 1.25
N LYS A 46 -1.92 -8.13 0.84
CA LYS A 46 -1.36 -9.49 0.92
C LYS A 46 -0.28 -9.71 -0.16
N VAL A 47 0.80 -10.38 0.24
CA VAL A 47 1.89 -10.81 -0.65
C VAL A 47 1.63 -12.25 -1.09
N GLY A 48 1.34 -12.46 -2.38
CA GLY A 48 1.39 -13.79 -3.00
C GLY A 48 0.05 -14.43 -3.35
N ALA A 49 -0.46 -14.10 -4.54
CA ALA A 49 -0.80 -15.10 -5.57
C ALA A 49 -0.67 -14.40 -6.93
N ARG A 50 -0.03 -15.05 -7.91
CA ARG A 50 -0.09 -14.56 -9.29
C ARG A 50 -1.58 -14.52 -9.68
N GLY A 51 -2.12 -13.31 -9.83
CA GLY A 51 -3.53 -13.09 -10.20
C GLY A 51 -4.47 -12.65 -9.07
N ALA A 52 -4.17 -12.89 -7.79
CA ALA A 52 -4.98 -12.35 -6.69
C ALA A 52 -4.30 -11.09 -6.13
N ARG A 53 -4.55 -9.94 -6.78
CA ARG A 53 -4.11 -8.62 -6.31
C ARG A 53 -5.27 -7.80 -5.76
N ASN A 54 -6.33 -8.46 -5.28
CA ASN A 54 -7.40 -7.75 -4.59
C ASN A 54 -6.82 -7.16 -3.30
N PRO A 55 -6.94 -5.85 -3.07
CA PRO A 55 -6.81 -5.31 -1.73
C PRO A 55 -7.74 -6.12 -0.81
N LEU A 56 -7.32 -6.34 0.43
CA LEU A 56 -8.29 -6.74 1.45
C LEU A 56 -9.41 -5.69 1.43
N SER A 57 -10.67 -6.10 1.61
CA SER A 57 -11.77 -5.14 1.75
C SER A 57 -11.32 -4.07 2.71
N THR A 58 -11.18 -2.85 2.20
CA THR A 58 -10.67 -1.75 2.99
C THR A 58 -11.62 -1.59 4.18
N PRO A 59 -11.13 -1.68 5.43
CA PRO A 59 -11.93 -1.26 6.57
C PRO A 59 -12.39 0.17 6.29
N ASP A 60 -13.56 0.55 6.80
CA ASP A 60 -13.97 1.95 6.69
C ASP A 60 -12.80 2.82 7.22
N PRO A 61 -12.22 3.73 6.42
CA PRO A 61 -11.10 4.56 6.84
C PRO A 61 -11.39 5.38 8.11
N VAL A 62 -12.68 5.47 8.50
CA VAL A 62 -13.14 6.10 9.74
C VAL A 62 -12.99 5.19 10.97
N GLU A 63 -13.01 3.86 10.82
CA GLU A 63 -13.03 2.87 11.91
C GLU A 63 -11.62 2.43 12.38
N GLY A 64 -10.59 2.54 11.54
CA GLY A 64 -9.22 2.12 11.87
C GLY A 64 -8.28 3.28 12.19
N GLY A 65 -7.74 3.34 13.43
CA GLY A 65 -6.77 4.37 13.86
C GLY A 65 -5.53 4.47 12.96
N PHE A 66 -4.99 3.33 12.52
CA PHE A 66 -3.86 3.26 11.58
C PHE A 66 -4.18 3.88 10.22
N MET A 67 -5.40 3.67 9.71
CA MET A 67 -5.84 4.20 8.42
C MET A 67 -6.10 5.71 8.50
N LYS A 68 -6.55 6.23 9.65
CA LYS A 68 -6.63 7.67 9.95
C LYS A 68 -5.27 8.36 9.94
N VAL A 69 -4.24 7.74 10.54
CA VAL A 69 -2.86 8.29 10.53
C VAL A 69 -2.28 8.27 9.11
N TRP A 70 -2.55 7.21 8.36
CA TRP A 70 -2.12 7.09 6.95
C TRP A 70 -2.86 8.06 6.01
N ALA A 71 -4.14 8.29 6.28
CA ALA A 71 -5.04 9.20 5.57
C ALA A 71 -4.73 10.68 5.80
N SER A 72 -4.24 11.01 6.99
CA SER A 72 -4.09 12.40 7.41
C SER A 72 -2.89 13.03 6.71
N PRO A 73 -3.06 14.14 5.97
CA PRO A 73 -1.94 14.93 5.52
C PRO A 73 -1.28 15.56 6.76
N HIS A 74 -0.14 15.02 7.20
CA HIS A 74 0.63 15.66 8.26
C HIS A 74 1.07 17.07 7.78
N PRO A 75 1.02 18.11 8.65
CA PRO A 75 1.55 19.41 8.29
C PRO A 75 3.07 19.32 8.17
N GLY A 76 3.62 19.46 6.96
CA GLY A 76 5.07 19.59 6.71
C GLY A 76 5.77 18.36 6.12
N GLU A 77 5.17 17.18 6.19
CA GLU A 77 5.61 15.98 5.47
C GLU A 77 4.40 15.53 4.68
N GLY A 78 4.46 15.57 3.35
CA GLY A 78 3.30 15.50 2.45
C GLY A 78 2.45 14.22 2.50
N GLY A 79 2.44 13.47 3.59
CA GLY A 79 1.60 12.31 3.82
C GLY A 79 1.70 11.31 2.67
N PHE A 80 0.67 10.49 2.58
CA PHE A 80 0.57 9.52 1.51
C PHE A 80 0.51 10.16 0.10
N MET A 81 -0.03 11.38 -0.03
CA MET A 81 -0.02 12.12 -1.31
C MET A 81 1.40 12.47 -1.78
N GLY A 82 2.33 12.70 -0.86
CA GLY A 82 3.73 13.01 -1.14
C GLY A 82 4.53 11.81 -1.61
N VAL A 83 4.15 10.59 -1.20
CA VAL A 83 4.73 9.33 -1.72
C VAL A 83 4.07 8.94 -3.05
N TRP A 84 2.76 9.21 -3.19
CA TRP A 84 2.01 8.92 -4.41
C TRP A 84 2.42 9.81 -5.59
N ALA A 85 2.65 11.12 -5.38
CA ALA A 85 2.97 12.05 -6.46
C ALA A 85 4.23 11.66 -7.29
N PRO A 86 5.35 11.21 -6.70
CA PRO A 86 6.47 10.64 -7.45
C PRO A 86 6.14 9.34 -8.19
N CYS A 87 5.26 8.49 -7.63
CA CYS A 87 4.79 7.27 -8.30
C CYS A 87 3.89 7.56 -9.51
N GLU A 88 3.15 8.68 -9.50
CA GLU A 88 2.39 9.16 -10.66
C GLU A 88 3.28 9.63 -11.81
N LEU A 89 4.46 10.20 -11.48
CA LEU A 89 5.35 10.91 -12.40
C LEU A 89 6.56 10.08 -12.89
N GLY A 90 6.82 8.90 -12.30
CA GLY A 90 7.94 8.02 -12.67
C GLY A 90 7.78 7.28 -14.01
N THR A 91 8.91 6.97 -14.64
CA THR A 91 9.07 6.30 -15.95
C THR A 91 8.52 4.86 -15.96
N GLY A 92 7.21 4.75 -16.05
CA GLY A 92 6.47 3.49 -16.15
C GLY A 92 5.00 3.64 -15.75
N GLY A 93 4.45 4.85 -15.92
CA GLY A 93 3.31 5.38 -15.19
C GLY A 93 2.08 4.47 -15.10
N PHE A 94 1.28 4.75 -14.06
CA PHE A 94 -0.09 4.32 -13.70
C PHE A 94 -0.99 3.71 -14.81
N VAL A 95 -0.76 4.09 -16.06
CA VAL A 95 -1.56 3.81 -17.24
C VAL A 95 -1.47 2.35 -17.72
N GLY A 96 -0.36 1.65 -17.47
CA GLY A 96 -0.21 0.25 -17.92
C GLY A 96 -1.17 -0.73 -17.21
N VAL A 97 -1.72 -0.35 -16.05
CA VAL A 97 -2.58 -1.22 -15.26
C VAL A 97 -4.07 -1.07 -15.63
N TRP A 98 -4.42 -0.08 -16.43
CA TRP A 98 -5.82 0.27 -16.71
C TRP A 98 -6.19 0.21 -18.20
N THR A 99 -5.27 -0.21 -19.06
CA THR A 99 -5.52 -0.47 -20.49
C THR A 99 -6.20 -1.83 -20.67
N PRO A 100 -7.44 -1.89 -21.20
CA PRO A 100 -8.00 -3.15 -21.69
C PRO A 100 -7.22 -3.65 -22.92
N PRO A 101 -7.09 -4.97 -23.14
CA PRO A 101 -7.70 -6.06 -22.41
C PRO A 101 -6.64 -6.82 -21.63
N ASP A 102 -6.16 -6.29 -20.49
CA ASP A 102 -5.34 -7.11 -19.59
C ASP A 102 -6.24 -7.72 -18.51
N PRO A 103 -6.70 -8.98 -18.66
CA PRO A 103 -7.48 -9.68 -17.63
C PRO A 103 -6.71 -9.88 -16.31
N GLY A 104 -5.42 -9.51 -16.24
CA GLY A 104 -4.62 -9.43 -15.02
C GLY A 104 -4.64 -8.07 -14.29
N ALA A 105 -5.38 -7.08 -14.80
CA ALA A 105 -5.55 -5.76 -14.19
C ALA A 105 -6.43 -5.83 -12.93
N ALA A 106 -5.85 -6.35 -11.85
CA ALA A 106 -6.48 -6.67 -10.59
C ALA A 106 -6.76 -5.46 -9.66
N LEU A 107 -6.97 -4.30 -10.26
CA LEU A 107 -7.69 -3.19 -9.66
C LEU A 107 -8.71 -2.83 -10.72
N THR A 108 -10.00 -2.91 -10.43
CA THR A 108 -11.02 -2.46 -11.38
C THR A 108 -12.03 -1.60 -10.65
N PRO A 109 -12.29 -0.33 -11.01
CA PRO A 109 -13.26 0.45 -10.27
C PRO A 109 -14.62 -0.24 -10.43
N PRO A 110 -15.58 0.07 -9.54
CA PRO A 110 -16.92 -0.45 -9.66
C PRO A 110 -17.46 -0.32 -11.09
N ALA A 111 -18.27 -1.28 -11.52
CA ALA A 111 -18.76 -1.37 -12.91
C ALA A 111 -19.32 -0.03 -13.42
N GLN A 112 -20.03 0.70 -12.55
CA GLN A 112 -20.60 2.04 -12.80
C GLN A 112 -19.59 3.11 -13.28
N HIS A 113 -18.29 2.93 -13.02
CA HIS A 113 -17.25 3.88 -13.40
C HIS A 113 -16.37 3.39 -14.55
N ARG A 114 -16.42 2.10 -14.91
CA ARG A 114 -15.50 1.51 -15.89
C ARG A 114 -15.66 2.11 -17.28
N GLU A 115 -16.87 2.10 -17.82
CA GLU A 115 -17.12 2.58 -19.18
C GLU A 115 -16.84 4.08 -19.33
N PRO A 116 -17.28 4.97 -18.43
CA PRO A 116 -16.93 6.39 -18.52
C PRO A 116 -15.43 6.66 -18.46
N LEU A 117 -14.71 5.95 -17.59
CA LEU A 117 -13.25 6.12 -17.46
C LEU A 117 -12.52 5.62 -18.72
N GLN A 118 -12.96 4.51 -19.32
CA GLN A 118 -12.39 3.99 -20.56
C GLN A 118 -12.53 4.97 -21.72
N VAL A 119 -13.65 5.70 -21.80
CA VAL A 119 -13.88 6.71 -22.84
C VAL A 119 -13.05 7.97 -22.62
N GLU A 120 -12.87 8.38 -21.36
CA GLU A 120 -12.25 9.67 -21.02
C GLU A 120 -10.73 9.61 -20.80
N PHE A 121 -10.18 8.47 -20.37
CA PHE A 121 -8.74 8.30 -20.16
C PHE A 121 -7.88 8.56 -21.40
N PRO A 122 -8.25 8.09 -22.60
CA PRO A 122 -7.51 8.39 -23.83
C PRO A 122 -7.48 9.89 -24.15
N ARG A 123 -8.46 10.66 -23.66
CA ARG A 123 -8.55 12.11 -23.88
C ARG A 123 -7.66 12.92 -22.92
N LYS A 124 -7.02 12.27 -21.95
CA LYS A 124 -6.12 12.92 -20.97
C LYS A 124 -4.67 12.79 -21.38
N LYS A 125 -3.92 13.88 -21.20
CA LYS A 125 -2.54 14.04 -21.67
C LYS A 125 -1.55 13.19 -20.89
N ASP A 126 -1.73 13.10 -19.57
CA ASP A 126 -0.78 12.46 -18.65
C ASP A 126 -1.50 11.65 -17.56
N SER A 127 -0.71 10.90 -16.78
CA SER A 127 -1.18 10.08 -15.66
C SER A 127 -1.85 10.92 -14.56
N GLY A 128 -1.33 12.10 -14.25
CA GLY A 128 -1.90 13.00 -13.24
C GLY A 128 -3.32 13.45 -13.58
N GLN A 129 -3.56 13.82 -14.85
CA GLN A 129 -4.91 14.18 -15.32
C GLN A 129 -5.90 13.01 -15.28
N ARG A 130 -5.42 11.78 -15.56
CA ARG A 130 -6.26 10.56 -15.47
C ARG A 130 -6.60 10.23 -14.03
N TRP A 131 -5.63 10.39 -13.14
CA TRP A 131 -5.81 10.18 -11.71
C TRP A 131 -6.78 11.19 -11.10
N GLU A 132 -6.62 12.48 -11.42
CA GLU A 132 -7.52 13.51 -10.93
C GLU A 132 -8.96 13.28 -11.39
N LEU A 133 -9.15 12.86 -12.65
CA LEU A 133 -10.46 12.46 -13.16
C LEU A 133 -11.08 11.29 -12.38
N LEU A 134 -10.27 10.26 -12.07
CA LEU A 134 -10.71 9.11 -11.29
C LEU A 134 -11.10 9.52 -9.86
N ARG A 135 -10.21 10.21 -9.15
CA ARG A 135 -10.42 10.70 -7.78
C ARG A 135 -11.68 11.55 -7.70
N SER A 136 -11.77 12.59 -8.53
CA SER A 136 -12.93 13.48 -8.60
C SER A 136 -14.26 12.75 -8.85
N ARG A 137 -14.26 11.63 -9.60
CA ARG A 137 -15.47 10.82 -9.82
C ARG A 137 -15.86 9.99 -8.60
N LEU A 138 -14.88 9.38 -7.94
CA LEU A 138 -15.10 8.51 -6.79
C LEU A 138 -15.47 9.30 -5.53
N GLU A 139 -14.90 10.49 -5.34
CA GLU A 139 -15.28 11.39 -4.23
C GLU A 139 -16.75 11.82 -4.32
N ARG A 140 -17.26 12.08 -5.53
CA ARG A 140 -18.68 12.44 -5.74
C ARG A 140 -19.64 11.31 -5.40
N THR A 141 -19.23 10.05 -5.55
CA THR A 141 -20.08 8.90 -5.19
C THR A 141 -20.04 8.57 -3.70
N ARG A 142 -18.95 8.93 -2.99
CA ARG A 142 -18.88 8.81 -1.53
C ARG A 142 -19.86 9.72 -0.79
N GLY A 143 -20.09 10.93 -1.30
CA GLY A 143 -20.97 11.92 -0.65
C GLY A 143 -22.47 11.74 -0.92
N ARG A 144 -22.86 10.81 -1.80
CA ARG A 144 -24.28 10.49 -2.05
C ARG A 144 -24.69 9.25 -1.28
N ALA A 145 -25.90 9.26 -0.73
CA ALA A 145 -26.56 8.08 -0.17
C ALA A 145 -26.84 7.07 -1.31
N ALA A 146 -25.80 6.37 -1.74
CA ALA A 146 -25.90 5.29 -2.70
C ALA A 146 -26.43 4.05 -1.98
N THR A 147 -27.37 3.35 -2.61
CA THR A 147 -27.90 2.06 -2.15
C THR A 147 -26.83 0.96 -2.01
N ALA A 148 -25.63 1.19 -2.57
CA ALA A 148 -24.49 0.27 -2.55
C ALA A 148 -23.35 0.67 -1.60
N GLY A 149 -23.52 1.72 -0.78
CA GLY A 149 -22.50 2.22 0.14
C GLY A 149 -21.38 3.07 -0.52
N PRO A 150 -20.49 3.67 0.28
CA PRO A 150 -19.38 4.48 -0.23
C PRO A 150 -18.33 3.62 -0.98
N CYS A 151 -17.79 4.15 -2.07
CA CYS A 151 -16.74 3.49 -2.86
C CYS A 151 -15.35 4.00 -2.45
N TYR A 152 -14.43 3.11 -2.10
CA TYR A 152 -13.05 3.45 -1.73
C TYR A 152 -11.98 3.05 -2.76
N ALA A 153 -12.36 2.87 -4.04
CA ALA A 153 -11.49 2.31 -5.07
C ALA A 153 -10.21 3.14 -5.34
N ASP A 154 -10.24 4.45 -5.24
CA ASP A 154 -9.06 5.33 -5.29
C ASP A 154 -8.07 4.98 -4.18
N TRP A 155 -8.54 4.69 -2.97
CA TRP A 155 -7.68 4.33 -1.84
C TRP A 155 -7.11 2.94 -1.99
N GLU A 156 -7.91 1.99 -2.46
CA GLU A 156 -7.48 0.64 -2.77
C GLU A 156 -6.36 0.61 -3.82
N VAL A 157 -6.50 1.40 -4.88
CA VAL A 157 -5.47 1.56 -5.91
C VAL A 157 -4.20 2.10 -5.29
N MET A 158 -4.33 3.21 -4.58
CA MET A 158 -3.26 3.84 -3.83
C MET A 158 -2.50 2.86 -2.91
N LEU A 159 -3.22 2.13 -2.05
CA LEU A 159 -2.64 1.15 -1.15
C LEU A 159 -1.91 0.04 -1.92
N GLN A 160 -2.50 -0.45 -3.01
CA GLN A 160 -1.90 -1.53 -3.78
C GLN A 160 -0.52 -1.19 -4.36
N PHE A 161 -0.32 0.06 -4.77
CA PHE A 161 0.93 0.53 -5.37
C PHE A 161 1.96 1.00 -4.35
N CYS A 162 1.51 1.67 -3.28
CA CYS A 162 2.41 2.40 -2.39
C CYS A 162 2.48 1.83 -0.98
N PHE A 163 1.54 0.96 -0.57
CA PHE A 163 1.59 0.36 0.76
C PHE A 163 2.70 -0.69 0.86
N PRO A 164 3.48 -0.70 1.96
CA PRO A 164 4.57 -1.64 2.15
C PRO A 164 4.07 -3.08 2.19
N ARG A 165 4.75 -3.94 1.45
CA ARG A 165 4.50 -5.38 1.41
C ARG A 165 5.41 -6.07 2.42
N LEU A 166 4.83 -6.59 3.50
CA LEU A 166 5.57 -7.29 4.53
C LEU A 166 5.68 -8.79 4.20
N ASP A 167 6.87 -9.34 4.33
CA ASP A 167 7.08 -10.78 4.25
C ASP A 167 6.83 -11.39 5.65
N ILE A 168 5.72 -12.11 5.79
CA ILE A 168 5.35 -12.74 7.05
C ILE A 168 6.32 -13.86 7.46
N ASN A 169 6.96 -14.52 6.49
CA ASN A 169 7.81 -15.67 6.76
C ASN A 169 9.14 -15.25 7.41
N VAL A 170 9.63 -14.04 7.11
CA VAL A 170 10.84 -13.50 7.77
C VAL A 170 10.55 -12.97 9.18
N SER A 171 9.27 -12.75 9.52
CA SER A 171 8.86 -12.08 10.76
C SER A 171 8.32 -13.04 11.83
N LYS A 172 7.61 -14.11 11.42
CA LYS A 172 6.92 -15.02 12.35
C LYS A 172 7.85 -15.97 13.10
N GLY A 173 8.94 -16.39 12.47
CA GLY A 173 9.85 -17.40 13.01
C GLY A 173 10.94 -16.79 13.89
N LEU A 174 11.19 -17.38 15.06
CA LEU A 174 12.26 -16.93 15.97
C LEU A 174 13.68 -17.24 15.45
N ASN A 175 13.82 -18.30 14.65
CA ASN A 175 15.10 -18.77 14.14
C ASN A 175 15.38 -18.26 12.71
N HIS A 176 14.65 -17.25 12.24
CA HIS A 176 14.89 -16.68 10.93
C HIS A 176 16.20 -15.88 10.93
N LEU A 177 17.14 -16.25 10.08
CA LEU A 177 18.41 -15.54 9.95
C LEU A 177 18.23 -14.34 9.03
N LEU A 178 18.63 -13.17 9.53
CA LEU A 178 18.62 -11.92 8.78
C LEU A 178 20.05 -11.40 8.63
N LYS A 179 20.33 -10.77 7.49
CA LYS A 179 21.64 -10.13 7.24
C LYS A 179 21.96 -9.14 8.36
N SER A 180 23.17 -9.24 8.93
CA SER A 180 23.66 -8.29 9.94
C SER A 180 23.69 -6.86 9.39
N PRO A 181 23.33 -5.85 10.21
CA PRO A 181 23.69 -4.47 9.91
C PRO A 181 25.17 -4.35 9.53
N PHE A 182 25.48 -3.40 8.65
CA PHE A 182 26.84 -3.12 8.14
C PHE A 182 27.48 -4.20 7.26
N SER A 183 26.77 -5.29 6.94
CA SER A 183 27.26 -6.26 5.96
C SER A 183 27.26 -5.69 4.55
N VAL A 184 28.39 -5.84 3.84
CA VAL A 184 28.56 -5.48 2.42
C VAL A 184 27.77 -6.46 1.55
N HIS A 185 27.01 -5.98 0.56
CA HIS A 185 26.28 -6.85 -0.35
C HIS A 185 27.19 -7.27 -1.51
N PRO A 186 27.39 -8.58 -1.76
CA PRO A 186 28.47 -9.06 -2.62
C PRO A 186 28.40 -8.60 -4.08
N LYS A 187 27.22 -8.16 -4.56
CA LYS A 187 27.03 -7.70 -5.95
C LYS A 187 26.99 -6.18 -6.10
N THR A 188 26.91 -5.44 -5.00
CA THR A 188 26.63 -3.99 -5.02
C THR A 188 27.58 -3.19 -4.13
N GLY A 189 28.47 -3.86 -3.39
CA GLY A 189 29.35 -3.23 -2.40
C GLY A 189 28.62 -2.92 -1.11
#